data_AF-D9UE23-F1
#
_entry.id   AF-D9UE23-F1
#
_cell.length_a   1.000
_cell.length_b   1.000
_cell.length_c   1.000
_cell.angle_alpha   90.00
_cell.angle_beta   90.00
_cell.angle_gamma   90.00
#
_symmetry.space_group_name_H-M   'P 1'
#
loop_
_entity.id
_entity.type
_entity.pdbx_description
1 polymer ?
#
loop_
_entity_poly.entity_id
_entity_poly.type
_entity_poly.pdbx_seq_one_letter_code
_entity_poly.pdbx_strand_id
1 'polypeptide(L)'
;MTTRRARDVGPASAEEVRRAATARTGSAAPPPSLAPSAARLGYGARGREPAHRLLGRFRRRLATPPEAEATAAQKLSRGAARDSADLTARYDATLAAHPGLDATLRPLRAQVTRHREAFDAAGRGATGSPSPDAPSSAPGRAAGAAGAAATSASPGPTVASDQKTALRDLATAENKLADHRARVLVNAPGELARLLASVAAAGAAHAYVLGAAAK
;
A
#
# COMPACT_ATOMS: atom_id res chain seq x y z
N MET A 1 2.44 48.97 31.29
CA MET A 1 1.20 49.03 32.06
C MET A 1 0.03 49.35 31.13
N THR A 2 -0.65 48.32 30.60
CA THR A 2 -2.08 48.40 30.22
C THR A 2 -2.62 46.98 30.19
N THR A 3 -3.50 46.65 31.13
CA THR A 3 -4.23 45.40 31.27
C THR A 3 -5.53 45.46 30.46
N ARG A 4 -5.92 44.41 29.74
CA ARG A 4 -7.36 44.11 29.56
C ARG A 4 -7.70 42.69 29.07
N ARG A 5 -8.46 42.02 29.94
CA ARG A 5 -9.57 41.10 29.72
C ARG A 5 -9.31 39.70 29.14
N ALA A 6 -9.32 38.77 30.08
CA ALA A 6 -9.98 37.48 29.96
C ALA A 6 -11.39 37.59 29.36
N ARG A 7 -11.70 36.69 28.42
CA ARG A 7 -13.05 36.19 28.19
C ARG A 7 -13.02 34.69 28.37
N ASP A 8 -13.58 34.30 29.49
CA ASP A 8 -14.13 32.99 29.77
C ASP A 8 -15.34 32.78 28.83
N VAL A 9 -15.30 31.74 28.01
CA VAL A 9 -16.48 31.15 27.36
C VAL A 9 -16.35 29.65 27.55
N GLY A 10 -17.17 29.14 28.45
CA GLY A 10 -17.24 27.72 28.81
C GLY A 10 -17.77 26.80 27.71
N PRO A 11 -17.81 25.49 28.00
CA PRO A 11 -17.80 24.41 27.02
C PRO A 11 -19.21 24.07 26.50
N ALA A 12 -19.44 24.33 25.22
CA ALA A 12 -20.56 23.75 24.47
C ALA A 12 -20.02 22.68 23.52
N SER A 13 -20.83 21.63 23.31
CA SER A 13 -20.66 20.55 22.32
C SER A 13 -20.12 19.20 22.81
N ALA A 14 -20.32 18.85 24.08
CA ALA A 14 -20.18 17.47 24.59
C ALA A 14 -21.45 16.60 24.41
N GLU A 15 -22.51 17.14 23.79
CA GLU A 15 -23.83 16.48 23.70
C GLU A 15 -24.20 16.02 22.27
N GLU A 16 -23.35 16.27 21.28
CA GLU A 16 -23.61 15.90 19.87
C GLU A 16 -23.05 14.50 19.49
N VAL A 17 -22.31 13.85 20.40
CA VAL A 17 -21.66 12.55 20.16
C VAL A 17 -22.49 11.35 20.66
N ARG A 18 -23.68 11.58 21.27
CA ARG A 18 -24.51 10.51 21.88
C ARG A 18 -25.75 10.08 21.07
N ARG A 19 -25.83 10.37 19.77
CA ARG A 19 -27.03 10.07 18.95
C ARG A 19 -26.85 9.23 17.69
N ALA A 20 -25.78 8.42 17.59
CA ALA A 20 -25.59 7.52 16.44
C ALA A 20 -25.29 6.06 16.82
N ALA A 21 -25.82 5.59 17.96
CA ALA A 21 -25.78 4.18 18.35
C ALA A 21 -27.21 3.72 18.67
N THR A 22 -27.92 3.13 17.70
CA THR A 22 -29.03 2.18 17.88
C THR A 22 -29.65 1.82 16.52
N ALA A 23 -29.21 0.70 15.93
CA ALA A 23 -30.07 -0.18 15.12
C ALA A 23 -29.28 -1.45 14.78
N ARG A 24 -29.29 -2.39 15.73
CA ARG A 24 -28.93 -3.79 15.55
C ARG A 24 -30.23 -4.57 15.41
N THR A 25 -30.49 -5.13 14.25
CA THR A 25 -31.44 -6.24 13.99
C THR A 25 -31.01 -6.81 12.63
N GLY A 26 -30.49 -8.03 12.49
CA GLY A 26 -30.99 -9.28 13.03
C GLY A 26 -32.00 -9.87 12.05
N SER A 27 -31.53 -10.55 10.99
CA SER A 27 -32.36 -11.51 10.25
C SER A 27 -31.49 -12.50 9.48
N ALA A 28 -31.64 -13.76 9.86
CA ALA A 28 -31.03 -14.93 9.26
C ALA A 28 -32.15 -15.80 8.67
N ALA A 29 -31.77 -16.65 7.70
CA ALA A 29 -32.50 -17.75 7.06
C ALA A 29 -33.26 -17.44 5.75
N PRO A 30 -33.51 -18.44 4.88
CA PRO A 30 -32.70 -19.61 4.48
C PRO A 30 -32.54 -19.72 2.93
N PRO A 31 -31.72 -20.66 2.38
CA PRO A 31 -31.61 -20.87 0.93
C PRO A 31 -32.73 -21.76 0.37
N PRO A 32 -33.24 -21.54 -0.85
CA PRO A 32 -34.07 -22.52 -1.54
C PRO A 32 -33.22 -23.58 -2.24
N SER A 33 -33.53 -24.85 -1.96
CA SER A 33 -32.98 -26.04 -2.59
C SER A 33 -33.93 -26.60 -3.65
N LEU A 34 -33.36 -27.05 -4.77
CA LEU A 34 -33.78 -28.13 -5.68
C LEU A 34 -35.21 -28.14 -6.26
N ALA A 35 -35.28 -28.04 -7.59
CA ALA A 35 -35.86 -29.12 -8.40
C ALA A 35 -35.27 -29.13 -9.83
N PRO A 36 -35.12 -30.32 -10.45
CA PRO A 36 -34.52 -30.50 -11.77
C PRO A 36 -35.57 -30.37 -12.88
N SER A 37 -35.27 -29.60 -13.94
CA SER A 37 -36.09 -29.61 -15.15
C SER A 37 -35.39 -30.44 -16.22
N ALA A 38 -35.88 -31.67 -16.38
CA ALA A 38 -35.51 -32.57 -17.46
C ALA A 38 -36.16 -32.09 -18.76
N ALA A 39 -35.34 -31.59 -19.69
CA ALA A 39 -35.71 -31.50 -21.09
C ALA A 39 -34.73 -32.35 -21.90
N ARG A 40 -35.06 -33.64 -22.03
CA ARG A 40 -34.60 -34.46 -23.14
C ARG A 40 -35.24 -33.90 -24.40
N LEU A 41 -34.45 -33.53 -25.40
CA LEU A 41 -34.84 -33.58 -26.81
C LEU A 41 -33.56 -33.47 -27.68
N GLY A 42 -33.42 -34.41 -28.61
CA GLY A 42 -32.68 -34.18 -29.86
C GLY A 42 -31.23 -34.65 -29.92
N TYR A 43 -31.03 -35.97 -30.06
CA TYR A 43 -29.84 -36.50 -30.74
C TYR A 43 -30.02 -36.24 -32.24
N GLY A 44 -29.20 -35.35 -32.82
CA GLY A 44 -29.27 -34.94 -34.21
C GLY A 44 -27.89 -34.65 -34.80
N ALA A 45 -27.27 -35.71 -35.31
CA ALA A 45 -26.29 -35.80 -36.39
C ALA A 45 -25.35 -34.62 -36.74
N ARG A 46 -24.05 -34.98 -36.73
CA ARG A 46 -23.05 -34.73 -37.79
C ARG A 46 -22.86 -33.28 -38.28
N GLY A 47 -21.88 -32.62 -37.66
CA GLY A 47 -21.09 -31.57 -38.29
C GLY A 47 -19.68 -31.55 -37.69
N ARG A 48 -18.70 -32.13 -38.39
CA ARG A 48 -17.28 -32.01 -38.05
C ARG A 48 -16.86 -30.57 -38.36
N GLU A 49 -16.99 -29.68 -37.38
CA GLU A 49 -16.36 -28.37 -37.43
C GLU A 49 -14.88 -28.51 -37.02
N PRO A 50 -13.91 -27.99 -37.79
CA PRO A 50 -12.49 -28.11 -37.47
C PRO A 50 -12.15 -27.32 -36.20
N ALA A 51 -11.73 -28.04 -35.16
CA ALA A 51 -11.41 -27.56 -33.80
C ALA A 51 -10.14 -26.67 -33.69
N HIS A 52 -9.77 -25.93 -34.74
CA HIS A 52 -8.53 -25.13 -34.77
C HIS A 52 -8.77 -23.61 -34.89
N ARG A 53 -10.02 -23.15 -34.91
CA ARG A 53 -10.35 -21.71 -34.98
C ARG A 53 -10.96 -21.11 -33.70
N LEU A 54 -10.91 -21.83 -32.57
CA LEU A 54 -11.33 -21.28 -31.27
C LEU A 54 -10.16 -20.89 -30.34
N LEU A 55 -8.92 -21.32 -30.62
CA LEU A 55 -7.74 -20.91 -29.85
C LEU A 55 -7.14 -19.55 -30.27
N GLY A 56 -7.55 -19.00 -31.42
CA GLY A 56 -6.99 -17.75 -31.95
C GLY A 56 -7.61 -16.47 -31.38
N ARG A 57 -8.87 -16.50 -30.92
CA ARG A 57 -9.61 -15.31 -30.46
C ARG A 57 -9.42 -14.98 -28.98
N PHE A 58 -9.03 -15.93 -28.13
CA PHE A 58 -8.67 -15.65 -26.74
C PHE A 58 -7.33 -14.90 -26.63
N ARG A 59 -6.39 -15.16 -27.55
CA ARG A 59 -5.08 -14.51 -27.57
C ARG A 59 -5.10 -13.07 -28.12
N ARG A 60 -6.12 -12.72 -28.92
CA ARG A 60 -6.19 -11.45 -29.66
C ARG A 60 -7.04 -10.36 -29.00
N ARG A 61 -7.83 -10.68 -27.96
CA ARG A 61 -8.76 -9.74 -27.29
C ARG A 61 -8.22 -9.14 -25.97
N LEU A 62 -7.03 -9.53 -25.51
CA LEU A 62 -6.46 -9.11 -24.21
C LEU A 62 -5.19 -8.26 -24.30
N ALA A 63 -4.69 -7.93 -25.50
CA ALA A 63 -3.44 -7.20 -25.61
C ALA A 63 -3.68 -5.69 -25.41
N THR A 64 -3.70 -5.22 -24.16
CA THR A 64 -3.11 -3.92 -23.88
C THR A 64 -1.69 -3.94 -24.47
N PRO A 65 -1.28 -2.92 -25.23
CA PRO A 65 0.07 -2.90 -25.78
C PRO A 65 1.07 -3.01 -24.61
N PRO A 66 2.17 -3.78 -24.75
CA PRO A 66 3.11 -4.04 -23.66
C PRO A 66 3.66 -2.74 -23.04
N GLU A 67 3.75 -1.68 -23.83
CA GLU A 67 4.11 -0.32 -23.40
C GLU A 67 3.11 0.29 -22.40
N ALA A 68 1.79 0.07 -22.59
CA ALA A 68 0.77 0.58 -21.67
C ALA A 68 0.80 -0.15 -20.32
N GLU A 69 1.09 -1.45 -20.34
CA GLU A 69 1.25 -2.25 -19.11
C GLU A 69 2.55 -1.89 -18.38
N ALA A 70 3.66 -1.73 -19.12
CA ALA A 70 4.93 -1.28 -18.56
C ALA A 70 4.84 0.12 -17.93
N THR A 71 4.16 1.06 -18.59
CA THR A 71 3.93 2.40 -18.03
C THR A 71 2.99 2.38 -16.82
N ALA A 72 1.96 1.52 -16.80
CA ALA A 72 1.11 1.32 -15.63
C ALA A 72 1.90 0.72 -14.45
N ALA A 73 2.72 -0.31 -14.70
CA ALA A 73 3.61 -0.91 -13.71
C ALA A 73 4.58 0.12 -13.13
N GLN A 74 5.17 0.95 -13.99
CA GLN A 74 6.08 2.02 -13.56
C GLN A 74 5.36 3.05 -12.68
N LYS A 75 4.13 3.44 -13.04
CA LYS A 75 3.31 4.36 -12.22
C LYS A 75 3.00 3.75 -10.85
N LEU A 76 2.59 2.48 -10.81
CA LEU A 76 2.34 1.75 -9.56
C LEU A 76 3.59 1.68 -8.68
N SER A 77 4.74 1.36 -9.27
CA SER A 77 6.02 1.28 -8.54
C SER A 77 6.43 2.65 -7.98
N ARG A 78 6.26 3.72 -8.75
CA ARG A 78 6.52 5.10 -8.28
C ARG A 78 5.57 5.51 -7.15
N GLY A 79 4.31 5.09 -7.20
CA GLY A 79 3.35 5.29 -6.10
C GLY A 79 3.82 4.59 -4.83
N ALA A 80 4.14 3.30 -4.92
CA ALA A 80 4.61 2.51 -3.78
C ALA A 80 5.93 3.04 -3.18
N ALA A 81 6.83 3.57 -4.01
CA ALA A 81 8.05 4.22 -3.53
C ALA A 81 7.76 5.51 -2.75
N ARG A 82 6.81 6.33 -3.21
CA ARG A 82 6.36 7.55 -2.50
C ARG A 82 5.74 7.22 -1.17
N ASP A 83 4.81 6.27 -1.13
CA ASP A 83 4.17 5.87 0.14
C ASP A 83 5.20 5.35 1.15
N SER A 84 6.24 4.64 0.68
CA SER A 84 7.34 4.15 1.51
C SER A 84 8.25 5.29 2.00
N ALA A 85 8.42 6.36 1.22
CA ALA A 85 9.13 7.56 1.64
C ALA A 85 8.35 8.33 2.72
N ASP A 86 7.03 8.48 2.55
CA ASP A 86 6.17 9.13 3.55
C ASP A 86 6.17 8.36 4.87
N LEU A 87 6.15 7.03 4.81
CA LEU A 87 6.29 6.20 5.99
C LEU A 87 7.66 6.37 6.66
N THR A 88 8.75 6.42 5.89
CA THR A 88 10.10 6.68 6.41
C THR A 88 10.16 8.03 7.14
N ALA A 89 9.52 9.07 6.61
CA ALA A 89 9.46 10.38 7.26
C ALA A 89 8.72 10.33 8.61
N ARG A 90 7.69 9.47 8.75
CA ARG A 90 7.02 9.25 10.05
C ARG A 90 7.92 8.53 11.07
N TYR A 91 8.71 7.55 10.63
CA TYR A 91 9.72 6.93 11.49
C TYR A 91 10.76 7.96 11.94
N ASP A 92 11.28 8.77 11.02
CA ASP A 92 12.29 9.79 11.33
C ASP A 92 11.75 10.85 12.30
N ALA A 93 10.50 11.29 12.13
CA ALA A 93 9.84 12.18 13.08
C ALA A 93 9.63 11.53 14.46
N THR A 94 9.28 10.24 14.50
CA THR A 94 9.10 9.49 15.76
C THR A 94 10.43 9.33 16.50
N LEU A 95 11.51 9.00 15.79
CA LEU A 95 12.87 8.94 16.33
C LEU A 95 13.33 10.30 16.88
N ALA A 96 13.03 11.39 16.17
CA ALA A 96 13.37 12.74 16.63
C ALA A 96 12.61 13.13 17.92
N ALA A 97 11.33 12.74 18.04
CA ALA A 97 10.52 13.00 19.22
C ALA A 97 10.86 12.08 20.40
N HIS A 98 11.26 10.83 20.13
CA HIS A 98 11.44 9.77 21.13
C HIS A 98 12.77 9.02 20.99
N PRO A 99 13.91 9.62 21.40
CA PRO A 99 15.23 8.99 21.27
C PRO A 99 15.39 7.66 22.05
N GLY A 100 14.57 7.44 23.08
CA GLY A 100 14.55 6.18 23.83
C GLY A 100 14.12 4.96 23.01
N LEU A 101 13.51 5.15 21.84
CA LEU A 101 13.02 4.10 20.95
C LEU A 101 14.01 3.74 19.83
N ASP A 102 15.18 4.38 19.76
CA ASP A 102 16.16 4.23 18.67
C ASP A 102 16.52 2.76 18.40
N ALA A 103 16.79 1.98 19.45
CA ALA A 103 17.20 0.58 19.30
C ALA A 103 16.15 -0.29 18.60
N THR A 104 14.86 0.00 18.84
CA THR A 104 13.74 -0.75 18.26
C THR A 104 13.38 -0.22 16.88
N LEU A 105 13.39 1.10 16.68
CA LEU A 105 12.87 1.73 15.46
C LEU A 105 13.90 1.79 14.33
N ARG A 106 15.21 1.88 14.61
CA ARG A 106 16.25 1.96 13.55
C ARG A 106 16.26 0.75 12.61
N PRO A 107 16.20 -0.51 13.09
CA PRO A 107 16.16 -1.67 12.20
C PRO A 107 14.92 -1.68 11.29
N LEU A 108 13.76 -1.29 11.83
CA LEU A 108 12.50 -1.22 11.08
C LEU A 108 12.57 -0.12 10.02
N ARG A 109 13.03 1.08 10.39
CA ARG A 109 13.23 2.20 9.46
C ARG A 109 14.18 1.84 8.31
N ALA A 110 15.25 1.10 8.60
CA ALA A 110 16.18 0.63 7.58
C ALA A 110 15.52 -0.36 6.60
N GLN A 111 14.64 -1.25 7.07
CA GLN A 111 13.88 -2.15 6.19
C GLN A 111 12.91 -1.38 5.28
N VAL A 112 12.17 -0.41 5.83
CA VAL A 112 11.26 0.44 5.02
C VAL A 112 12.02 1.23 3.96
N THR A 113 13.23 1.71 4.29
CA THR A 113 14.12 2.38 3.31
C THR A 113 14.52 1.43 2.18
N ARG A 114 14.90 0.18 2.50
CA ARG A 114 15.22 -0.84 1.49
C ARG A 114 14.02 -1.22 0.63
N HIS A 115 12.82 -1.25 1.20
CA HIS A 115 11.59 -1.49 0.43
C HIS A 115 11.33 -0.38 -0.57
N ARG A 116 11.54 0.90 -0.19
CA ARG A 116 11.50 2.02 -1.12
C ARG A 116 12.50 1.83 -2.26
N GLU A 117 13.75 1.50 -1.96
CA GLU A 117 14.79 1.26 -2.97
C GLU A 117 14.39 0.13 -3.94
N ALA A 118 13.76 -0.92 -3.43
CA ALA A 118 13.24 -2.01 -4.26
C ALA A 118 12.14 -1.54 -5.22
N PHE A 119 11.21 -0.68 -4.77
CA PHE A 119 10.20 -0.09 -5.65
C PHE A 119 10.79 0.91 -6.66
N ASP A 120 11.80 1.68 -6.25
CA ASP A 120 12.51 2.58 -7.15
C ASP A 120 13.25 1.78 -8.23
N ALA A 121 13.85 0.63 -7.88
CA ALA A 121 14.49 -0.29 -8.83
C ALA A 121 13.47 -0.94 -9.78
N ALA A 122 12.35 -1.44 -9.25
CA ALA A 122 11.29 -2.04 -10.06
C ALA A 122 10.70 -1.04 -11.08
N GLY A 123 10.58 0.25 -10.70
CA GLY A 123 10.13 1.31 -11.60
C GLY A 123 11.10 1.64 -12.73
N ARG A 124 12.40 1.33 -12.57
CA ARG A 124 13.43 1.48 -13.62
C ARG A 124 13.52 0.23 -14.50
N GLY A 125 13.34 -0.96 -13.94
CA GLY A 125 13.38 -2.23 -14.68
C GLY A 125 12.21 -2.42 -15.66
N ALA A 126 11.10 -1.71 -15.47
CA ALA A 126 9.96 -1.75 -16.40
C ALA A 126 10.26 -1.17 -17.80
N THR A 127 11.39 -0.50 -18.01
CA THR A 127 11.82 0.03 -19.32
C THR A 127 12.88 -0.84 -20.02
N GLY A 128 13.22 -2.01 -19.50
CA GLY A 128 14.17 -2.91 -20.13
C GLY A 128 14.32 -4.22 -19.36
N SER A 129 14.04 -5.33 -20.02
CA SER A 129 14.22 -6.68 -19.50
C SER A 129 15.66 -6.85 -18.99
N PRO A 130 15.90 -7.14 -17.69
CA PRO A 130 17.24 -7.50 -17.25
C PRO A 130 17.53 -8.92 -17.76
N SER A 131 18.37 -9.02 -18.78
CA SER A 131 18.98 -10.30 -19.15
C SER A 131 19.87 -10.76 -17.98
N PRO A 132 19.83 -12.04 -17.56
CA PRO A 132 20.57 -12.52 -16.39
C PRO A 132 22.10 -12.59 -16.55
N ASP A 133 22.66 -12.12 -17.68
CA ASP A 133 24.08 -12.27 -18.04
C ASP A 133 24.84 -10.93 -18.19
N ALA A 134 24.65 -9.97 -17.26
CA ALA A 134 25.50 -8.78 -17.21
C ALA A 134 26.23 -8.68 -15.85
N PRO A 135 27.57 -8.61 -15.81
CA PRO A 135 28.29 -8.46 -14.55
C PRO A 135 27.97 -7.09 -13.91
N SER A 136 27.88 -7.09 -12.58
CA SER A 136 27.71 -5.89 -11.75
C SER A 136 28.80 -4.84 -12.04
N SER A 137 28.44 -3.82 -12.82
CA SER A 137 29.18 -2.56 -12.83
C SER A 137 28.65 -1.69 -11.68
N ALA A 138 29.49 -1.50 -10.66
CA ALA A 138 29.26 -0.54 -9.60
C ALA A 138 29.02 0.87 -10.18
N PRO A 139 28.07 1.66 -9.67
CA PRO A 139 27.95 3.04 -10.11
C PRO A 139 29.10 3.87 -9.51
N GLY A 140 29.95 4.35 -10.42
CA GLY A 140 30.93 5.38 -10.15
C GLY A 140 30.29 6.65 -9.61
N ARG A 141 30.97 7.25 -8.65
CA ARG A 141 30.66 8.50 -7.97
C ARG A 141 30.60 9.66 -8.98
N ALA A 142 29.41 10.20 -9.24
CA ALA A 142 29.25 11.50 -9.89
C ALA A 142 28.92 12.54 -8.82
N ALA A 143 29.87 13.46 -8.59
CA ALA A 143 29.69 14.65 -7.80
C ALA A 143 29.07 15.77 -8.65
N GLY A 144 28.16 16.54 -8.05
CA GLY A 144 27.87 17.91 -8.46
C GLY A 144 26.54 18.16 -9.16
N ALA A 145 25.55 18.63 -8.39
CA ALA A 145 24.74 19.81 -8.72
C ALA A 145 23.89 20.17 -7.48
N ALA A 146 24.37 21.17 -6.73
CA ALA A 146 23.60 21.82 -5.69
C ALA A 146 22.46 22.62 -6.34
N GLY A 147 21.23 22.18 -6.11
CA GLY A 147 20.03 22.96 -6.35
C GLY A 147 19.23 22.98 -5.06
N ALA A 148 19.49 23.99 -4.22
CA ALA A 148 18.71 24.25 -3.01
C ALA A 148 17.33 24.77 -3.43
N ALA A 149 16.44 23.85 -3.80
CA ALA A 149 15.02 24.13 -3.87
C ALA A 149 14.50 24.14 -2.44
N ALA A 150 14.27 25.34 -1.90
CA ALA A 150 13.55 25.53 -0.64
C ALA A 150 12.12 25.00 -0.81
N THR A 151 11.92 23.73 -0.51
CA THR A 151 10.59 23.16 -0.35
C THR A 151 9.96 23.81 0.87
N SER A 152 8.88 24.56 0.65
CA SER A 152 7.98 25.00 1.70
C SER A 152 7.71 23.81 2.64
N ALA A 153 8.18 23.92 3.87
CA ALA A 153 8.03 22.88 4.86
C ALA A 153 6.53 22.75 5.17
N SER A 154 5.86 21.81 4.49
CA SER A 154 4.62 21.27 5.02
C SER A 154 4.91 20.79 6.44
N PRO A 155 4.04 21.09 7.42
CA PRO A 155 4.26 20.65 8.78
C PRO A 155 4.50 19.14 8.75
N GLY A 156 5.63 18.72 9.31
CA GLY A 156 6.00 17.31 9.40
C GLY A 156 4.90 16.50 10.09
N PRO A 157 4.88 15.18 9.94
CA PRO A 157 3.89 14.35 10.59
C PRO A 157 3.89 14.64 12.10
N THR A 158 2.72 15.00 12.63
CA THR A 158 2.53 15.27 14.05
C THR A 158 2.68 13.95 14.82
N VAL A 159 3.66 13.88 15.73
CA VAL A 159 3.91 12.71 16.57
C VAL A 159 3.31 12.95 17.95
N ALA A 160 2.64 11.93 18.51
CA ALA A 160 2.15 11.99 19.88
C ALA A 160 3.31 12.19 20.88
N SER A 161 3.07 12.96 21.94
CA SER A 161 4.06 13.21 23.00
C SER A 161 4.31 11.99 23.91
N ASP A 162 3.39 11.05 23.94
CA ASP A 162 3.53 9.78 24.66
C ASP A 162 4.13 8.71 23.74
N GLN A 163 5.22 8.06 24.19
CA GLN A 163 5.94 7.04 23.42
C GLN A 163 5.04 5.88 22.98
N LYS A 164 4.18 5.40 23.89
CA LYS A 164 3.29 4.27 23.63
C LYS A 164 2.23 4.63 22.59
N THR A 165 1.67 5.83 22.67
CA THR A 165 0.75 6.36 21.66
C THR A 165 1.45 6.53 20.32
N ALA A 166 2.68 7.08 20.28
CA ALA A 166 3.46 7.21 19.06
C ALA A 166 3.74 5.86 18.38
N LEU A 167 4.07 4.82 19.15
CA LEU A 167 4.25 3.46 18.61
C LEU A 167 2.94 2.87 18.06
N ARG A 168 1.78 3.13 18.69
CA ARG A 168 0.47 2.70 18.17
C ARG A 168 0.08 3.41 16.89
N ASP A 169 0.36 4.71 16.81
CA ASP A 169 0.11 5.49 15.61
C ASP A 169 0.99 5.00 14.45
N LEU A 170 2.26 4.68 14.73
CA LEU A 170 3.18 4.12 13.76
C LEU A 170 2.77 2.71 13.32
N ALA A 171 2.36 1.85 14.24
CA ALA A 171 1.81 0.52 13.93
C ALA A 171 0.55 0.61 13.05
N THR A 172 -0.31 1.58 13.33
CA THR A 172 -1.53 1.84 12.53
C THR A 172 -1.16 2.34 11.13
N ALA A 173 -0.15 3.21 11.02
CA ALA A 173 0.35 3.69 9.74
C ALA A 173 0.94 2.56 8.88
N GLU A 174 1.75 1.69 9.47
CA GLU A 174 2.28 0.48 8.81
C GLU A 174 1.17 -0.43 8.31
N ASN A 175 0.21 -0.76 9.18
CA ASN A 175 -0.88 -1.67 8.82
C ASN A 175 -1.76 -1.10 7.69
N LYS A 176 -2.10 0.20 7.76
CA LYS A 176 -2.85 0.88 6.69
C LYS A 176 -2.12 0.83 5.36
N LEU A 177 -0.80 0.97 5.36
CA LEU A 177 0.00 0.91 4.14
C LEU A 177 0.14 -0.52 3.62
N ALA A 178 0.31 -1.51 4.50
CA ALA A 178 0.26 -2.92 4.14
C ALA A 178 -1.07 -3.29 3.46
N ASP A 179 -2.20 -2.87 4.05
CA ASP A 179 -3.53 -3.06 3.48
C ASP A 179 -3.70 -2.35 2.14
N HIS A 180 -3.15 -1.14 2.00
CA HIS A 180 -3.18 -0.41 0.74
C HIS A 180 -2.42 -1.17 -0.35
N ARG A 181 -1.21 -1.65 -0.05
CA ARG A 181 -0.42 -2.48 -0.99
C ARG A 181 -1.15 -3.77 -1.35
N ALA A 182 -1.82 -4.42 -0.38
CA ALA A 182 -2.65 -5.60 -0.61
C ALA A 182 -3.83 -5.33 -1.55
N ARG A 183 -4.42 -4.14 -1.51
CA ARG A 183 -5.46 -3.73 -2.48
C ARG A 183 -4.87 -3.42 -3.85
N VAL A 184 -3.74 -2.73 -3.90
CA VAL A 184 -3.11 -2.30 -5.17
C VAL A 184 -2.56 -3.47 -5.97
N LEU A 185 -1.98 -4.49 -5.30
CA LEU A 185 -1.33 -5.61 -5.99
C LEU A 185 -2.27 -6.42 -6.89
N VAL A 186 -3.58 -6.37 -6.66
CA VAL A 186 -4.60 -7.05 -7.49
C VAL A 186 -4.57 -6.56 -8.94
N ASN A 187 -4.12 -5.31 -9.16
CA ASN A 187 -4.01 -4.69 -10.48
C ASN A 187 -2.56 -4.61 -10.98
N ALA A 188 -1.60 -5.19 -10.25
CA ALA A 188 -0.19 -5.13 -10.60
C ALA A 188 0.22 -6.34 -11.47
N PRO A 189 1.15 -6.15 -12.42
CA PRO A 189 1.69 -7.26 -13.20
C PRO A 189 2.64 -8.14 -12.37
N GLY A 190 2.79 -9.40 -12.80
CA GLY A 190 3.42 -10.52 -12.10
C GLY A 190 4.50 -10.20 -11.05
N GLU A 191 5.68 -9.75 -11.46
CA GLU A 191 6.80 -9.50 -10.52
C GLU A 191 6.51 -8.36 -9.54
N LEU A 192 5.86 -7.28 -10.01
CA LEU A 192 5.49 -6.16 -9.14
C LEU A 192 4.44 -6.58 -8.10
N ALA A 193 3.48 -7.43 -8.50
CA ALA A 193 2.49 -7.98 -7.57
C ALA A 193 3.16 -8.82 -6.47
N ARG A 194 4.15 -9.65 -6.83
CA ARG A 194 4.93 -10.44 -5.84
C ARG A 194 5.73 -9.55 -4.90
N LEU A 195 6.37 -8.50 -5.43
CA LEU A 195 7.08 -7.52 -4.61
C LEU A 195 6.12 -6.81 -3.63
N LEU A 196 4.98 -6.31 -4.12
CA LEU A 196 3.96 -5.67 -3.29
C LEU A 196 3.43 -6.62 -2.20
N ALA A 197 3.17 -7.88 -2.54
CA ALA A 197 2.73 -8.89 -1.59
C ALA A 197 3.76 -9.14 -0.48
N SER A 198 5.03 -9.33 -0.86
CA SER A 198 6.12 -9.54 0.11
C SER A 198 6.30 -8.34 1.03
N VAL A 199 6.25 -7.12 0.50
CA VAL A 199 6.42 -5.89 1.29
C VAL A 199 5.17 -5.62 2.15
N ALA A 200 3.97 -5.95 1.68
CA ALA A 200 2.76 -5.87 2.49
C ALA A 200 2.83 -6.84 3.69
N ALA A 201 3.28 -8.07 3.48
CA ALA A 201 3.47 -9.04 4.56
C ALA A 201 4.53 -8.57 5.57
N ALA A 202 5.66 -8.02 5.11
CA ALA A 202 6.68 -7.44 5.99
C ALA A 202 6.13 -6.26 6.81
N GLY A 203 5.38 -5.34 6.20
CA GLY A 203 4.75 -4.22 6.89
C GLY A 203 3.73 -4.65 7.94
N ALA A 204 2.94 -5.69 7.67
CA ALA A 204 2.03 -6.28 8.65
C ALA A 204 2.79 -6.88 9.86
N ALA A 205 3.94 -7.53 9.61
CA ALA A 205 4.81 -8.03 10.68
C ALA A 205 5.44 -6.88 11.50
N HIS A 206 5.86 -5.78 10.86
CA HIS A 206 6.35 -4.59 11.55
C HIS A 206 5.26 -3.97 12.44
N ALA A 207 4.04 -3.83 11.92
CA ALA A 207 2.90 -3.35 12.70
C ALA A 207 2.62 -4.23 13.93
N TYR A 208 2.74 -5.55 13.81
CA TYR A 208 2.61 -6.47 14.94
C TYR A 208 3.68 -6.22 16.02
N VAL A 209 4.96 -6.10 15.62
CA VAL A 209 6.06 -5.85 16.56
C VAL A 209 5.92 -4.48 17.25
N LEU A 210 5.56 -3.44 16.50
CA LEU A 210 5.31 -2.10 17.05
C LEU A 210 4.12 -2.10 18.03
N GLY A 211 3.03 -2.78 17.67
CA GLY A 211 1.88 -2.95 18.54
C GLY A 211 2.17 -3.75 19.80
N ALA A 212 3.10 -4.71 19.75
CA ALA A 212 3.58 -5.44 20.92
C ALA A 212 4.46 -4.56 21.83
N ALA A 213 5.34 -3.74 21.25
CA ALA A 213 6.17 -2.78 21.99
C ALA A 213 5.35 -1.64 22.65
N ALA A 214 4.13 -1.39 22.15
CA ALA A 214 3.22 -0.37 22.67
C ALA A 214 2.19 -0.92 23.69
N LYS A 215 2.44 -2.08 24.28
CA LYS A 215 1.64 -2.64 25.38
C LYS A 215 2.30 -2.31 26.70
#